data_AF-A0A961YLL8-F1
#
_entry.id   AF-A0A961YLL8-F1
#
_cell.length_a   1.000
_cell.length_b   1.000
_cell.length_c   1.000
_cell.angle_alpha   90.00
_cell.angle_beta   90.00
_cell.angle_gamma   90.00
#
_symmetry.space_group_name_H-M   'P 1'
#
loop_
_entity.id
_entity.type
_entity.pdbx_description
1 polymer ?
#
loop_
_entity_poly.entity_id
_entity_poly.type
_entity_poly.pdbx_seq_one_letter_code
_entity_poly.pdbx_strand_id
1 'polypeptide(L)'
;DDDEVDASNYDAMAGGDDESNDLYDRAVAIVARDRKASTSYIQRRLSIGYNRAASIIERMEQEGVVGPANHAGKREILVREEDENDFR
;
A
#
# COMPACT_ATOMS: atom_id res chain seq x y z
N ASP A 1 -19.16 -36.46 -18.26
CA ASP A 1 -17.75 -36.48 -17.85
C ASP A 1 -17.37 -35.07 -17.46
N ASP A 2 -16.93 -34.90 -16.22
CA ASP A 2 -16.55 -33.63 -15.59
C ASP A 2 -15.38 -32.97 -16.33
N ASP A 3 -15.61 -31.78 -16.89
CA ASP A 3 -14.54 -30.91 -17.37
C ASP A 3 -13.86 -30.25 -16.15
N GLU A 4 -12.84 -30.95 -15.65
CA GLU A 4 -11.92 -30.51 -14.61
C GLU A 4 -11.15 -29.28 -15.12
N VAL A 5 -11.57 -28.09 -14.70
CA VAL A 5 -10.84 -26.84 -14.98
C VAL A 5 -9.53 -26.85 -14.19
N ASP A 6 -8.44 -27.16 -14.88
CA ASP A 6 -7.07 -27.14 -14.37
C ASP A 6 -6.70 -25.71 -13.88
N ALA A 7 -6.85 -25.51 -12.57
CA ALA A 7 -6.63 -24.26 -11.85
C ALA A 7 -5.13 -23.93 -11.64
N SER A 8 -4.26 -24.29 -12.57
CA SER A 8 -2.79 -24.19 -12.37
C SER A 8 -2.09 -23.13 -13.23
N ASN A 9 -2.81 -22.30 -13.99
CA ASN A 9 -2.20 -21.32 -14.91
C ASN A 9 -2.42 -19.83 -14.57
N TYR A 10 -2.80 -19.49 -13.33
CA TYR A 10 -2.89 -18.08 -12.89
C TYR A 10 -1.62 -17.57 -12.17
N ASP A 11 -0.66 -18.45 -11.88
CA ASP A 11 0.48 -18.12 -10.99
C ASP A 11 1.73 -17.60 -11.72
N ALA A 12 1.80 -17.75 -13.05
CA ALA A 12 3.03 -17.47 -13.81
C ALA A 12 3.15 -16.03 -14.38
N MET A 13 2.14 -15.18 -14.19
CA MET A 13 2.13 -13.75 -14.58
C MET A 13 1.96 -12.81 -13.37
N ALA A 14 2.00 -13.35 -12.15
CA ALA A 14 1.76 -12.59 -10.91
C ALA A 14 3.06 -12.08 -10.23
N GLY A 15 4.24 -12.63 -10.53
CA GLY A 15 5.43 -12.40 -9.70
C GLY A 15 6.02 -10.97 -9.66
N GLY A 16 5.62 -10.06 -10.55
CA GLY A 16 6.11 -8.66 -10.57
C GLY A 16 5.14 -7.65 -9.96
N ASP A 17 3.84 -7.86 -10.19
CA ASP A 17 2.77 -7.04 -9.63
C ASP A 17 2.43 -7.45 -8.19
N ASP A 18 2.52 -8.75 -7.84
CA ASP A 18 2.34 -9.21 -6.46
C ASP A 18 3.37 -8.59 -5.53
N GLU A 19 4.66 -8.56 -5.89
CA GLU A 19 5.68 -7.92 -5.03
C GLU A 19 5.39 -6.43 -4.81
N SER A 20 4.89 -5.74 -5.84
CA SER A 20 4.58 -4.32 -5.76
C SER A 20 3.31 -4.04 -4.94
N ASN A 21 2.28 -4.89 -5.09
CA ASN A 21 1.06 -4.82 -4.29
C ASN A 21 1.33 -5.22 -2.83
N ASP A 22 2.11 -6.28 -2.60
CA ASP A 22 2.59 -6.67 -1.27
C ASP A 22 3.29 -5.53 -0.54
N LEU A 23 4.16 -4.80 -1.26
CA LEU A 23 4.86 -3.65 -0.68
C LEU A 23 3.91 -2.50 -0.36
N TYR A 24 2.90 -2.27 -1.20
CA TYR A 24 1.87 -1.25 -0.96
C TYR A 24 1.05 -1.58 0.28
N ASP A 25 0.51 -2.79 0.38
CA ASP A 25 -0.33 -3.21 1.50
C ASP A 25 0.42 -3.14 2.83
N ARG A 26 1.68 -3.60 2.82
CA ARG A 26 2.58 -3.46 3.99
C ARG A 26 2.81 -2.01 4.34
N ALA A 27 3.02 -1.14 3.35
CA ALA A 27 3.22 0.29 3.59
C ALA A 27 1.96 0.92 4.20
N VAL A 28 0.76 0.59 3.70
CA VAL A 28 -0.51 1.09 4.25
C VAL A 28 -0.67 0.66 5.70
N ALA A 29 -0.42 -0.63 6.01
CA ALA A 29 -0.47 -1.15 7.37
C ALA A 29 0.51 -0.41 8.31
N ILE A 30 1.73 -0.12 7.85
CA ILE A 30 2.72 0.66 8.60
C ILE A 30 2.22 2.10 8.83
N VAL A 31 1.69 2.76 7.80
CA VAL A 31 1.21 4.14 7.90
C VAL A 31 0.02 4.24 8.85
N ALA A 32 -0.94 3.31 8.74
CA ALA A 32 -2.09 3.22 9.61
C ALA A 32 -1.66 3.05 11.07
N ARG A 33 -0.79 2.06 11.34
CA ARG A 33 -0.29 1.73 12.69
C ARG A 33 0.57 2.83 13.31
N ASP A 34 1.57 3.31 12.58
CA ASP A 34 2.60 4.22 13.12
C ASP A 34 2.18 5.69 13.03
N ARG A 35 1.06 5.98 12.36
CA ARG A 35 0.54 7.33 12.05
C ARG A 35 1.62 8.25 11.48
N LYS A 36 2.51 7.70 10.64
CA LYS A 36 3.61 8.42 9.97
C LYS A 36 3.66 8.08 8.48
N ALA A 37 3.36 9.09 7.65
CA ALA A 37 3.47 9.00 6.20
C ALA A 37 4.57 9.96 5.69
N SER A 38 5.75 9.40 5.40
CA SER A 38 6.79 10.08 4.63
C SER A 38 7.61 9.09 3.80
N THR A 39 8.13 9.53 2.66
CA THR A 39 8.91 8.67 1.75
C THR A 39 10.09 8.01 2.47
N SER A 40 10.88 8.80 3.21
CA SER A 40 12.03 8.30 3.98
C SER A 40 11.64 7.35 5.12
N TYR A 41 10.40 7.39 5.61
CA TYR A 41 9.91 6.45 6.61
C TYR A 41 9.63 5.09 5.98
N ILE A 42 8.89 5.07 4.88
CA ILE A 42 8.57 3.84 4.14
C ILE A 42 9.83 3.16 3.61
N GLN A 43 10.80 3.92 3.10
CA GLN A 43 12.10 3.39 2.68
C GLN A 43 12.77 2.54 3.77
N ARG A 44 12.80 3.06 5.00
CA ARG A 44 13.46 2.39 6.14
C ARG A 44 12.66 1.21 6.67
N ARG A 45 11.33 1.29 6.62
CA ARG A 45 10.45 0.23 7.14
C ARG A 45 10.35 -0.96 6.21
N LEU A 46 10.39 -0.73 4.90
CA LEU A 46 10.29 -1.78 3.87
C LEU A 46 11.63 -2.13 3.22
N SER A 47 12.72 -1.44 3.61
CA SER A 47 14.05 -1.63 3.02
C SER A 47 14.07 -1.47 1.49
N ILE A 48 13.29 -0.51 0.98
CA ILE A 48 13.16 -0.22 -0.45
C ILE A 48 13.85 1.09 -0.85
N GLY A 49 14.18 1.22 -2.14
CA GLY A 49 14.74 2.42 -2.74
C GLY A 49 13.77 3.62 -2.72
N TYR A 50 14.32 4.83 -2.88
CA TYR A 50 13.56 6.08 -2.85
C TYR A 50 12.40 6.11 -3.86
N ASN A 51 12.66 5.73 -5.11
CA ASN A 51 11.65 5.77 -6.17
C ASN A 51 10.45 4.85 -5.85
N ARG A 52 10.70 3.62 -5.39
CA ARG A 52 9.62 2.70 -4.99
C ARG A 52 8.79 3.29 -3.84
N ALA A 53 9.44 3.85 -2.82
CA ALA A 53 8.75 4.47 -1.70
C ALA A 53 7.95 5.72 -2.13
N ALA A 54 8.47 6.51 -3.06
CA ALA A 54 7.77 7.67 -3.61
C ALA A 54 6.51 7.23 -4.37
N SER A 55 6.62 6.24 -5.25
CA SER A 55 5.48 5.69 -6.00
C SER A 55 4.40 5.11 -5.08
N ILE A 56 4.80 4.39 -4.02
CA ILE A 56 3.85 3.88 -3.00
C ILE A 56 3.10 5.02 -2.33
N ILE A 57 3.81 6.08 -1.93
CA ILE A 57 3.20 7.21 -1.26
C ILE A 57 2.30 8.03 -2.21
N GLU A 58 2.68 8.18 -3.48
CA GLU A 58 1.83 8.81 -4.50
C GLU A 58 0.54 8.00 -4.72
N ARG A 59 0.64 6.67 -4.76
CA ARG A 59 -0.53 5.78 -4.84
C ARG A 59 -1.43 5.93 -3.62
N MET A 60 -0.85 5.96 -2.41
CA MET A 60 -1.62 6.23 -1.17
C MET A 60 -2.33 7.58 -1.21
N GLU A 61 -1.75 8.59 -1.85
CA GLU A 61 -2.34 9.92 -1.99
C GLU A 61 -3.52 9.89 -2.98
N GLN A 62 -3.37 9.17 -4.10
CA GLN A 62 -4.42 8.96 -5.09
C GLN A 62 -5.60 8.15 -4.54
N GLU A 63 -5.33 7.13 -3.72
CA GLU A 63 -6.34 6.30 -3.08
C GLU A 63 -6.96 6.94 -1.82
N GLY A 64 -6.48 8.12 -1.41
CA GLY A 64 -7.01 8.84 -0.25
C GLY A 64 -6.62 8.21 1.10
N VAL A 65 -5.56 7.41 1.13
CA VAL A 65 -4.96 6.87 2.37
C VAL A 65 -4.15 7.98 3.08
N VAL A 66 -3.45 8.81 2.31
CA VAL A 66 -2.68 9.96 2.82
C VAL A 66 -3.09 11.24 2.11
N GLY A 67 -3.02 12.36 2.82
CA GLY A 67 -3.25 13.69 2.27
C GLY A 67 -2.00 14.29 1.61
N PRO A 68 -2.10 15.53 1.12
CA PRO A 68 -0.99 16.20 0.44
C PRO A 68 0.21 16.40 1.37
N ALA A 69 1.40 16.46 0.77
CA ALA A 69 2.63 16.73 1.51
C ALA A 69 2.61 18.15 2.10
N ASN A 70 2.93 18.26 3.39
CA ASN A 70 3.19 19.56 4.01
C ASN A 70 4.62 20.04 3.72
N HIS A 71 4.94 21.27 4.16
CA HIS A 71 6.25 21.90 3.94
C HIS A 71 7.46 21.09 4.46
N ALA A 72 7.23 20.14 5.39
CA ALA A 72 8.27 19.26 5.94
C ALA A 72 8.31 17.88 5.27
N GLY A 73 7.54 17.65 4.20
CA GLY A 73 7.44 16.36 3.51
C GLY A 73 6.67 15.29 4.29
N LYS A 74 5.95 15.68 5.34
CA LYS A 74 5.02 14.79 6.06
C LYS A 74 3.65 14.90 5.43
N ARG A 75 2.94 13.78 5.34
CA ARG A 75 1.56 13.72 4.84
C ARG A 75 0.59 13.48 6.00
N GLU A 76 -0.58 14.11 5.91
CA GLU A 76 -1.70 13.78 6.80
C GLU A 76 -2.20 12.37 6.49
N ILE A 77 -2.69 11.64 7.47
CA ILE A 77 -3.16 10.26 7.28
C ILE A 77 -4.67 10.24 7.41
N LEU A 78 -5.31 9.91 6.31
CA LEU A 78 -6.74 10.00 6.10
C LEU A 78 -7.45 8.68 6.40
N VAL A 79 -6.76 7.55 6.27
CA VAL A 79 -7.25 6.28 6.84
C VAL A 79 -7.42 6.44 8.34
N ARG A 80 -8.68 6.41 8.78
CA ARG A 80 -9.04 6.13 10.16
C ARG A 80 -8.92 4.62 10.33
N GLU A 81 -8.42 4.18 11.47
CA GLU A 81 -8.45 2.76 11.82
C GLU A 81 -9.91 2.33 11.72
N GLU A 82 -10.23 1.61 10.64
CA GLU A 82 -11.46 0.87 10.44
C GLU A 82 -12.73 1.75 10.54
N ASP A 83 -13.29 2.12 9.39
CA ASP A 83 -14.71 2.45 9.28
C ASP A 83 -15.55 1.17 9.56
N GLU A 84 -15.49 0.64 10.78
CA GLU A 84 -16.48 -0.28 11.36
C GLU A 84 -17.78 0.48 11.73
N ASN A 85 -17.89 1.77 11.42
CA ASN A 85 -18.98 2.63 11.88
C ASN A 85 -20.06 2.93 10.81
N ASP A 86 -20.01 2.28 9.64
CA ASP A 86 -21.00 2.44 8.56
C ASP A 86 -22.17 1.43 8.64
N PHE A 87 -22.30 0.72 9.78
CA PHE A 87 -23.42 -0.19 10.09
C PHE A 87 -24.38 0.39 11.17
N ARG A 88 -24.65 1.69 11.17
CA ARG A 88 -25.70 2.30 12.02
C ARG A 88 -26.93 2.72 11.24
#